data_AF-A0A1S3DRI6-F1
#
_entry.id   AF-A0A1S3DRI6-F1
#
_cell.length_a   1.000
_cell.length_b   1.000
_cell.length_c   1.000
_cell.angle_alpha   90.00
_cell.angle_beta   90.00
_cell.angle_gamma   90.00
#
_symmetry.space_group_name_H-M   'P 1'
#
loop_
_entity.id
_entity.type
_entity.pdbx_description
1 polymer ?
#
loop_
_entity_poly.entity_id
_entity_poly.type
_entity_poly.pdbx_seq_one_letter_code
_entity_poly.pdbx_strand_id
1 'polypeptide(L)'
;MVRKAAQGGNTNLDISPLSVLNFFIGRCKQNLHICICFSPIGAAFRSRLRLFPSLVTCCTIDWYESWPENALEMVAQSYLEKVNLTDD
;
A
#
# COMPACT_ATOMS: atom_id res chain seq x y z
N MET A 1 24.06 4.66 11.75
CA MET A 1 22.85 4.64 12.59
C MET A 1 22.16 6.01 12.50
N VAL A 2 20.83 6.01 12.50
CA VAL A 2 19.91 7.14 12.19
C VAL A 2 20.38 8.53 12.67
N ARG A 3 21.00 8.64 13.86
CA ARG A 3 21.54 9.90 14.39
C ARG A 3 22.55 10.58 13.45
N LYS A 4 23.50 9.85 12.88
CA LYS A 4 24.51 10.42 11.94
C LYS A 4 23.87 10.93 10.65
N ALA A 5 22.81 10.26 10.19
CA ALA A 5 22.04 10.69 9.04
C ALA A 5 21.18 11.93 9.36
N ALA A 6 20.59 11.98 10.56
CA ALA A 6 19.86 13.14 11.06
C ALA A 6 20.77 14.37 11.25
N GLN A 7 22.05 14.16 11.57
CA GLN A 7 23.09 15.19 11.68
C GLN A 7 23.64 15.66 10.31
N GLY A 8 23.16 15.13 9.19
CA GLY A 8 23.70 15.46 7.86
C GLY A 8 25.19 15.11 7.70
N GLY A 9 25.71 14.18 8.51
CA GLY A 9 27.13 13.82 8.53
C GLY A 9 28.01 14.63 9.48
N ASN A 10 27.52 15.70 10.10
CA ASN A 10 28.29 16.50 11.06
C ASN A 10 28.16 15.94 12.49
N THR A 11 29.16 15.19 12.95
CA THR A 11 29.15 14.54 14.28
C THR A 11 29.19 15.50 15.46
N ASN A 12 29.59 16.76 15.24
CA ASN A 12 29.67 17.78 16.30
C ASN A 12 28.33 18.48 16.56
N LEU A 13 27.31 18.23 15.73
CA LEU A 13 26.01 18.85 15.83
C LEU A 13 25.19 18.11 16.89
N ASP A 14 25.06 18.69 18.08
CA ASP A 14 24.31 18.03 19.15
C ASP A 14 22.81 18.19 18.90
N ILE A 15 22.14 17.06 18.65
CA ILE A 15 20.72 17.02 18.30
C ILE A 15 19.96 16.24 19.36
N SER A 16 18.78 16.78 19.70
CA SER A 16 17.91 16.13 20.68
C SER A 16 17.47 14.74 20.21
N PRO A 17 17.24 13.78 21.12
CA PRO A 17 16.69 12.48 20.76
C PRO A 17 15.36 12.58 19.98
N LEU A 18 14.52 13.59 20.30
CA LEU A 18 13.27 13.85 19.60
C LEU A 18 13.50 14.26 18.14
N SER A 19 14.54 15.06 17.86
CA SER A 19 14.92 15.44 16.50
C SER A 19 15.35 14.21 15.67
N VAL A 20 16.11 13.29 16.28
CA VAL A 20 16.51 12.03 15.63
C VAL A 20 15.29 11.16 15.32
N LEU A 21 14.35 11.07 16.26
CA LEU A 21 13.11 10.31 16.08
C LEU A 21 12.22 10.91 14.99
N ASN A 22 12.06 12.23 14.96
CA ASN A 22 11.30 12.91 13.92
C ASN A 22 11.92 12.71 12.53
N PHE A 23 13.25 12.76 12.43
CA PHE A 23 13.96 12.44 11.20
C PHE A 23 13.69 11.00 10.73
N PHE A 24 13.72 10.04 11.65
CA PHE A 24 13.39 8.64 11.36
C PHE A 24 11.96 8.49 10.85
N ILE A 25 10.99 9.06 11.56
CA ILE A 25 9.56 9.01 11.20
C ILE A 25 9.36 9.64 9.82
N GLY A 26 10.00 10.78 9.54
CA GLY A 26 9.94 11.44 8.24
C GLY A 26 10.43 10.54 7.11
N ARG A 27 11.55 9.84 7.32
CA ARG A 27 12.07 8.88 6.33
C ARG A 27 11.16 7.68 6.13
N CYS A 28 10.57 7.13 7.20
CA CYS A 28 9.61 6.05 7.07
C CYS A 28 8.40 6.49 6.25
N LYS A 29 7.83 7.67 6.53
CA LYS A 29 6.69 8.21 5.77
C LYS A 29 6.99 8.41 4.27
N GLN A 30 8.23 8.73 3.92
CA GLN A 30 8.63 8.96 2.53
C GLN A 30 8.93 7.68 1.75
N ASN A 31 9.33 6.59 2.42
CA ASN A 31 9.90 5.42 1.75
C ASN A 31 9.18 4.11 2.06
N LEU A 32 8.30 4.07 3.05
CA LEU A 32 7.56 2.87 3.45
C LEU A 32 6.07 3.03 3.08
N HIS A 33 5.69 2.40 1.99
CA HIS A 33 4.30 2.28 1.56
C HIS A 33 3.81 0.86 1.85
N ILE A 34 2.68 0.74 2.57
CA ILE A 34 2.10 -0.54 2.96
C ILE A 34 0.72 -0.63 2.31
N CYS A 35 0.49 -1.70 1.54
CA CYS A 35 -0.82 -2.07 1.03
C CYS A 35 -1.33 -3.30 1.80
N ILE A 36 -2.57 -3.24 2.27
CA ILE A 36 -3.19 -4.32 3.04
C ILE A 36 -4.48 -4.72 2.34
N CYS A 37 -4.57 -5.99 1.94
CA CYS A 37 -5.74 -6.52 1.26
C CYS A 37 -6.62 -7.28 2.24
N PHE A 38 -7.91 -6.94 2.27
CA PHE A 38 -8.91 -7.64 3.07
C PHE A 38 -10.04 -8.14 2.16
N SER A 39 -10.57 -9.33 2.46
CA SER A 39 -11.86 -9.71 1.91
C SER A 39 -12.97 -8.98 2.67
N PRO A 40 -13.90 -8.30 1.97
CA PRO A 40 -15.05 -7.67 2.61
C PRO A 40 -16.10 -8.71 3.07
N ILE A 41 -15.93 -9.97 2.71
CA ILE A 41 -16.87 -11.06 3.01
C ILE A 41 -16.73 -11.47 4.48
N GLY A 42 -17.86 -11.45 5.19
CA GLY A 42 -17.96 -11.90 6.58
C GLY A 42 -17.67 -10.83 7.64
N ALA A 43 -17.77 -11.23 8.92
CA ALA A 43 -17.68 -10.30 10.06
C ALA A 43 -16.25 -9.92 10.47
N ALA A 44 -15.24 -10.66 9.99
CA ALA A 44 -13.84 -10.48 10.39
C ALA A 44 -13.28 -9.12 9.96
N PHE A 45 -13.62 -8.65 8.75
CA PHE A 45 -13.19 -7.33 8.26
C PHE A 45 -13.75 -6.21 9.14
N ARG A 46 -15.07 -6.23 9.38
CA ARG A 46 -15.74 -5.25 10.26
C ARG A 46 -15.17 -5.24 11.68
N SER A 47 -14.86 -6.43 12.21
CA SER A 47 -14.26 -6.55 13.55
C SER A 47 -12.85 -5.97 13.59
N ARG A 48 -12.04 -6.20 12.56
CA ARG A 48 -10.70 -5.60 12.43
C ARG A 48 -10.76 -4.08 12.33
N LEU A 49 -11.70 -3.52 11.55
CA LEU A 49 -11.85 -2.05 11.46
C LEU A 49 -12.24 -1.42 12.80
N ARG A 50 -13.07 -2.10 13.62
CA ARG A 50 -13.41 -1.62 14.98
C ARG A 50 -12.23 -1.69 15.94
N LEU A 51 -11.42 -2.75 15.85
CA LEU A 51 -10.22 -2.92 16.67
C LEU A 51 -9.10 -1.96 16.28
N PHE A 52 -9.01 -1.58 15.01
CA PHE A 52 -7.94 -0.73 14.47
C PHE A 52 -8.50 0.45 13.66
N PRO A 53 -8.99 1.51 14.34
CA PRO A 53 -9.59 2.67 13.67
C PRO A 53 -8.65 3.39 12.69
N SER A 54 -7.33 3.30 12.91
CA SER A 54 -6.32 3.88 12.02
C SER A 54 -6.35 3.33 10.60
N LEU A 55 -6.89 2.13 10.38
CA LEU A 55 -7.09 1.57 9.04
C LEU A 55 -8.12 2.35 8.22
N VAL A 56 -9.03 3.08 8.87
CA VAL A 56 -10.02 3.92 8.21
C VAL A 56 -9.55 5.37 8.12
N THR A 57 -8.87 5.87 9.16
CA THR A 57 -8.50 7.28 9.25
C THR A 57 -7.13 7.63 8.67
N CYS A 58 -6.21 6.66 8.55
CA CYS A 58 -4.83 6.88 8.09
C CYS A 58 -4.48 6.10 6.82
N CYS A 59 -5.42 5.36 6.24
CA CYS A 59 -5.24 4.64 4.98
C CYS A 59 -6.30 5.07 3.97
N THR A 60 -5.97 4.95 2.68
CA THR A 60 -6.95 5.08 1.60
C THR A 60 -7.62 3.73 1.38
N ILE A 61 -8.95 3.73 1.33
CA ILE A 61 -9.73 2.52 1.03
C ILE A 61 -9.99 2.49 -0.47
N ASP A 62 -9.57 1.42 -1.11
CA ASP A 62 -9.85 1.11 -2.51
C ASP A 62 -10.76 -0.12 -2.59
N TRP A 63 -11.87 -0.01 -3.30
CA TRP A 63 -12.88 -1.06 -3.40
C TRP A 63 -12.75 -1.78 -4.74
N TYR A 64 -12.59 -3.09 -4.69
CA TYR A 64 -12.58 -3.94 -5.87
C TYR A 64 -13.98 -4.48 -6.10
N GLU A 65 -14.63 -3.95 -7.14
CA GLU A 65 -15.90 -4.44 -7.63
C GLU A 65 -15.71 -5.57 -8.65
N SER A 66 -16.81 -6.23 -9.00
CA SER A 66 -16.82 -7.18 -10.11
C SER A 66 -16.38 -6.49 -11.39
N TRP A 67 -15.65 -7.22 -12.24
CA TRP A 67 -15.23 -6.69 -13.53
C TRP A 67 -16.44 -6.35 -14.39
N PRO A 68 -16.47 -5.16 -15.03
CA PRO A 68 -17.51 -4.82 -15.98
C PRO A 68 -17.38 -5.68 -17.25
N GLU A 69 -18.47 -5.84 -17.98
CA GLU A 69 -18.56 -6.72 -19.15
C GLU A 69 -17.48 -6.42 -20.20
N ASN A 70 -17.26 -5.14 -20.51
CA ASN A 70 -16.22 -4.70 -21.42
C ASN A 70 -14.80 -5.11 -20.97
N ALA A 71 -14.52 -5.12 -19.66
CA ALA A 71 -13.23 -5.56 -19.14
C ALA A 71 -13.07 -7.08 -19.30
N LEU A 72 -14.15 -7.84 -19.13
CA LEU A 72 -14.16 -9.29 -19.38
C LEU A 72 -13.96 -9.59 -20.87
N GLU A 73 -14.62 -8.85 -21.76
CA GLU A 73 -14.43 -8.96 -23.22
C GLU A 73 -12.98 -8.67 -23.63
N MET A 74 -12.38 -7.59 -23.12
CA MET A 74 -10.98 -7.26 -23.41
C MET A 74 -10.01 -8.35 -22.94
N VAL A 75 -10.25 -8.95 -21.77
CA VAL A 75 -9.44 -10.08 -21.29
C VAL A 75 -9.63 -11.29 -22.17
N ALA A 76 -10.87 -11.61 -22.56
CA ALA A 76 -11.16 -12.72 -23.46
C ALA A 76 -10.47 -12.52 -24.82
N GLN A 77 -10.56 -11.32 -25.40
CA GLN A 77 -9.90 -10.97 -26.65
C GLN A 77 -8.37 -11.09 -26.53
N SER A 78 -7.77 -10.45 -25.52
CA SER A 78 -6.32 -10.51 -25.30
C SER A 78 -5.81 -11.93 -25.06
N TYR A 79 -6.64 -12.79 -24.45
CA TYR A 79 -6.33 -14.19 -24.24
C TYR A 79 -6.43 -15.00 -25.54
N LEU A 80 -7.50 -14.80 -26.32
CA LEU A 80 -7.77 -15.52 -27.57
C LEU A 80 -6.86 -15.10 -28.73
N GLU A 81 -6.32 -13.89 -28.75
CA GLU A 81 -5.33 -13.44 -29.75
C GLU A 81 -4.09 -14.36 -29.82
N LYS A 82 -3.76 -15.05 -28.74
CA LYS A 82 -2.63 -15.99 -28.67
C LYS A 82 -2.99 -17.42 -29.05
N VAL A 83 -4.27 -17.68 -29.30
CA VAL A 83 -4.78 -18.99 -29.66
C VAL A 83 -4.97 -19.02 -31.17
N ASN A 84 -4.25 -19.92 -31.86
CA ASN A 84 -4.52 -20.21 -33.27
C ASN A 84 -5.85 -20.97 -33.34
N LEU A 85 -6.94 -20.23 -33.51
CA LEU A 85 -8.22 -20.81 -33.88
C LEU A 85 -8.10 -21.24 -35.34
N THR A 86 -7.92 -22.54 -35.57
CA THR A 86 -8.06 -23.10 -36.92
C THR A 86 -9.55 -23.14 -37.26
N ASP A 87 -9.91 -22.47 -38.35
CA ASP A 87 -11.25 -22.52 -38.93
C ASP A 87 -11.46 -23.90 -39.58
N ASP A 88 -12.02 -24.85 -38.80
CA ASP A 88 -12.63 -26.07 -39.34
C ASP A 88 -14.13 -25.86 -39.56
#